data_AF-A0A6G3X587-F1
#
_entry.id   AF-A0A6G3X587-F1
#
_cell.length_a   1.000
_cell.length_b   1.000
_cell.length_c   1.000
_cell.angle_alpha   90.00
_cell.angle_beta   90.00
_cell.angle_gamma   90.00
#
_symmetry.space_group_name_H-M   'P 1'
#
loop_
_entity.id
_entity.type
_entity.pdbx_description
1 polymer ?
#
loop_
_entity_poly.entity_id
_entity_poly.type
_entity_poly.pdbx_seq_one_letter_code
_entity_poly.pdbx_strand_id
1 'polypeptide(L)'
;AASAAGHADELAARGRAHERHLEHLARDLLAGASPEVLLASCQRAGWQPPVSLTAVLLPAVQARPVYRALDPSTLVLDDLPDATGVLLVPDADRARLLRQLADRTAVVGPARPWARASASY
;
A
#
# COMPACT_ATOMS: atom_id res chain seq x y z
N ALA A 1 14.07 36.90 -3.09
CA ALA A 1 14.30 35.45 -2.85
C ALA A 1 13.00 34.72 -2.48
N ALA A 2 11.94 34.83 -3.30
CA ALA A 2 10.61 34.30 -2.97
C ALA A 2 10.19 33.06 -3.79
N SER A 3 10.91 32.72 -4.87
CA SER A 3 10.49 31.66 -5.82
C SER A 3 10.86 30.24 -5.38
N ALA A 4 11.89 30.05 -4.55
CA ALA A 4 12.32 28.72 -4.12
C ALA A 4 11.44 28.15 -2.99
N ALA A 5 11.00 28.99 -2.05
CA ALA A 5 10.14 28.57 -0.93
C ALA A 5 8.72 28.23 -1.40
N GLY A 6 8.10 29.07 -2.24
CA GLY A 6 6.76 28.81 -2.77
C GLY A 6 6.69 27.55 -3.64
N HIS A 7 7.71 27.29 -4.47
CA HIS A 7 7.76 26.08 -5.28
C HIS A 7 7.96 24.80 -4.44
N ALA A 8 8.76 24.86 -3.38
CA ALA A 8 8.96 23.75 -2.45
C ALA A 8 7.68 23.39 -1.68
N ASP A 9 6.94 24.39 -1.21
CA ASP A 9 5.67 24.19 -0.49
C ASP A 9 4.59 23.57 -1.38
N GLU A 10 4.50 24.01 -2.64
CA GLU A 10 3.58 23.41 -3.60
C GLU A 10 3.94 21.94 -3.91
N LEU A 11 5.24 21.63 -4.05
CA LEU A 11 5.69 20.25 -4.28
C LEU A 11 5.39 19.36 -3.06
N ALA A 12 5.63 19.87 -1.85
CA ALA A 12 5.33 19.17 -0.60
C ALA A 12 3.80 18.96 -0.45
N ALA A 13 2.98 19.93 -0.82
CA ALA A 13 1.52 19.81 -0.79
C ALA A 13 1.01 18.75 -1.78
N ARG A 14 1.55 18.74 -3.01
CA ARG A 14 1.24 17.72 -4.03
C ARG A 14 1.65 16.31 -3.57
N GLY A 15 2.84 16.18 -2.97
CA GLY A 15 3.31 14.91 -2.39
C GLY A 15 2.36 14.38 -1.33
N ARG A 16 1.97 15.21 -0.34
CA ARG A 16 1.02 14.81 0.70
C ARG A 16 -0.36 14.45 0.16
N ALA A 17 -0.82 15.11 -0.90
CA ALA A 17 -2.10 14.80 -1.52
C ALA A 17 -2.07 13.42 -2.19
N HIS A 18 -0.98 13.10 -2.90
CA HIS A 18 -0.78 11.80 -3.51
C HIS A 18 -0.70 10.68 -2.46
N GLU A 19 0.04 10.88 -1.38
CA GLU A 19 0.11 9.92 -0.25
C GLU A 19 -1.28 9.63 0.32
N ARG A 20 -2.10 10.66 0.57
CA ARG A 20 -3.48 10.49 1.04
C ARG A 20 -4.35 9.69 0.07
N HIS A 21 -4.16 9.85 -1.24
CA HIS A 21 -4.89 9.08 -2.24
C HIS A 21 -4.49 7.60 -2.24
N LEU A 22 -3.19 7.29 -2.09
CA LEU A 22 -2.70 5.92 -1.98
C LEU A 22 -3.22 5.24 -0.70
N GLU A 23 -3.21 5.95 0.43
CA GLU A 23 -3.77 5.43 1.68
C GLU A 23 -5.28 5.19 1.59
N HIS A 24 -6.02 6.09 0.94
CA HIS A 24 -7.45 5.91 0.71
C HIS A 24 -7.73 4.68 -0.18
N LEU A 25 -6.97 4.53 -1.28
CA LEU A 25 -7.04 3.34 -2.13
C LEU A 25 -6.76 2.05 -1.35
N ALA A 26 -5.74 2.05 -0.49
CA ALA A 26 -5.41 0.90 0.34
C ALA A 26 -6.59 0.52 1.26
N ARG A 27 -7.26 1.52 1.85
CA ARG A 27 -8.44 1.29 2.71
C ARG A 27 -9.62 0.74 1.91
N ASP A 28 -9.88 1.27 0.70
CA ASP A 28 -10.94 0.75 -0.19
C ASP A 28 -10.69 -0.72 -0.58
N LEU A 29 -9.43 -1.08 -0.84
CA LEU A 29 -9.03 -2.45 -1.16
C LEU A 29 -9.24 -3.42 0.01
N LEU A 30 -8.89 -3.02 1.24
CA LEU A 30 -9.13 -3.81 2.44
C LEU A 30 -10.62 -3.93 2.78
N ALA A 31 -11.40 -2.86 2.54
CA ALA A 31 -12.84 -2.87 2.72
C ALA A 31 -13.58 -3.72 1.66
N GLY A 32 -12.90 -4.16 0.60
CA GLY A 32 -13.51 -4.91 -0.49
C GLY A 32 -14.51 -4.07 -1.29
N ALA A 33 -14.19 -2.80 -1.53
CA ALA A 33 -15.01 -1.90 -2.33
C ALA A 33 -15.27 -2.45 -3.75
N SER A 34 -16.31 -1.94 -4.41
CA SER A 34 -16.66 -2.40 -5.76
C SER A 34 -15.54 -2.10 -6.77
N PRO A 35 -15.41 -2.91 -7.84
CA PRO A 35 -14.38 -2.68 -8.87
C PRO A 35 -14.41 -1.26 -9.46
N GLU A 36 -15.59 -0.66 -9.62
CA GLU A 36 -15.76 0.70 -10.15
C GLU A 36 -15.17 1.75 -9.20
N VAL A 37 -15.43 1.63 -7.90
CA VAL A 37 -14.85 2.52 -6.87
C VAL A 37 -13.33 2.37 -6.85
N LEU A 38 -12.85 1.13 -6.88
CA LEU A 38 -11.42 0.84 -6.85
C LEU A 38 -10.69 1.41 -8.07
N LEU A 39 -11.24 1.28 -9.28
CA LEU A 39 -10.67 1.86 -10.50
C LEU A 39 -10.60 3.39 -10.42
N ALA A 40 -11.66 4.03 -9.92
CA ALA A 40 -11.67 5.48 -9.72
C ALA A 40 -10.63 5.92 -8.66
N SER A 41 -10.47 5.16 -7.57
CA SER A 41 -9.45 5.40 -6.55
C SER A 41 -8.02 5.23 -7.11
N CYS A 42 -7.78 4.21 -7.94
CA CYS A 42 -6.51 4.01 -8.64
C CYS A 42 -6.16 5.21 -9.52
N GLN A 43 -7.11 5.68 -10.33
CA GLN A 43 -6.92 6.84 -11.20
C GLN A 43 -6.57 8.11 -10.41
N ARG A 44 -7.30 8.40 -9.32
CA ARG A 44 -7.00 9.56 -8.43
C ARG A 44 -5.63 9.45 -7.78
N ALA A 45 -5.25 8.23 -7.39
CA ALA A 45 -3.96 7.96 -6.79
C ALA A 45 -2.81 7.90 -7.80
N GLY A 46 -3.08 7.90 -9.13
CA GLY A 46 -2.04 7.65 -10.13
C GLY A 46 -1.39 6.26 -10.01
N TRP A 47 -2.09 5.33 -9.37
CA TRP A 47 -1.61 3.97 -9.10
C TRP A 47 -2.11 3.02 -10.18
N GLN A 48 -1.20 2.23 -10.77
CA GLN A 48 -1.53 1.30 -11.84
C GLN A 48 -1.96 -0.04 -11.22
N PRO A 49 -3.19 -0.53 -11.50
CA PRO A 49 -3.65 -1.81 -10.97
C PRO A 49 -2.77 -2.97 -11.44
N PRO A 50 -2.20 -3.78 -10.53
CA PRO A 50 -1.45 -4.98 -10.87
C PRO A 50 -2.37 -6.13 -11.25
N VAL A 51 -1.80 -7.27 -11.64
CA VAL A 51 -2.60 -8.49 -11.86
C VAL A 51 -3.17 -8.99 -10.53
N SER A 52 -2.34 -8.97 -9.50
CA SER A 52 -2.63 -9.53 -8.19
C SER A 52 -2.08 -8.68 -7.05
N LEU A 53 -2.71 -8.83 -5.88
CA LEU A 53 -2.22 -8.30 -4.61
C LEU A 53 -2.09 -9.43 -3.60
N THR A 54 -1.04 -9.34 -2.79
CA THR A 54 -0.84 -10.16 -1.60
C THR A 54 -0.83 -9.26 -0.37
N ALA A 55 -1.73 -9.52 0.59
CA ALA A 55 -1.74 -8.85 1.87
C ALA A 55 -0.66 -9.45 2.79
N VAL A 56 0.14 -8.57 3.41
CA VAL A 56 1.08 -8.91 4.46
C VAL A 56 0.68 -8.18 5.73
N LEU A 57 0.37 -8.91 6.79
CA LEU A 57 0.01 -8.37 8.10
C LEU A 57 1.22 -8.47 9.02
N LEU A 58 1.52 -7.40 9.74
CA LEU A 58 2.68 -7.30 10.63
C LEU A 58 2.42 -6.23 11.69
N PRO A 59 3.20 -6.15 12.78
CA PRO A 59 3.10 -5.02 13.71
C PRO A 59 3.30 -3.69 12.96
N ALA A 60 2.46 -2.69 13.25
CA ALA A 60 2.47 -1.37 12.61
C ALA A 60 3.86 -0.72 12.59
N VAL A 61 4.61 -0.87 13.69
CA VAL A 61 5.99 -0.37 13.82
C VAL A 61 6.98 -0.97 12.81
N GLN A 62 6.66 -2.13 12.24
CA GLN A 62 7.47 -2.81 11.21
C GLN A 62 7.01 -2.49 9.78
N ALA A 63 5.81 -1.93 9.59
CA ALA A 63 5.22 -1.69 8.27
C ALA A 63 6.10 -0.79 7.39
N ARG A 64 6.49 0.40 7.88
CA ARG A 64 7.35 1.33 7.11
C ARG A 64 8.76 0.81 6.84
N PRO A 65 9.47 0.20 7.81
CA PRO A 65 10.75 -0.46 7.52
C PRO A 65 10.66 -1.53 6.43
N VAL A 66 9.64 -2.39 6.46
CA VAL A 66 9.45 -3.44 5.46
C VAL A 66 9.05 -2.85 4.11
N TYR A 67 8.11 -1.90 4.11
CA TYR A 67 7.66 -1.17 2.90
C TYR A 67 8.83 -0.61 2.08
N ARG A 68 9.83 -0.01 2.74
CA ARG A 68 11.01 0.57 2.06
C ARG A 68 11.87 -0.45 1.29
N ALA A 69 11.73 -1.74 1.59
CA ALA A 69 12.46 -2.82 0.92
C ALA A 69 11.63 -3.54 -0.16
N LEU A 70 10.37 -3.13 -0.36
CA LEU A 70 9.45 -3.70 -1.33
C LEU A 70 9.34 -2.82 -2.59
N ASP A 71 8.55 -3.30 -3.55
CA ASP A 71 8.26 -2.58 -4.77
C ASP A 71 7.62 -1.20 -4.47
N PRO A 72 8.00 -0.12 -5.19
CA PRO A 72 7.44 1.21 -4.97
C PRO A 72 5.92 1.33 -5.16
N SER A 73 5.30 0.40 -5.89
CA SER A 73 3.85 0.32 -6.05
C SER A 73 3.14 -0.40 -4.89
N THR A 74 3.88 -0.87 -3.88
CA THR A 74 3.29 -1.40 -2.65
C THR A 74 2.45 -0.34 -1.96
N LEU A 75 1.28 -0.70 -1.45
CA LEU A 75 0.48 0.18 -0.60
C LEU A 75 0.71 -0.19 0.87
N VAL A 76 0.74 0.80 1.75
CA VAL A 76 1.00 0.62 3.18
C VAL A 76 -0.05 1.33 4.02
N LEU A 77 -0.58 0.61 5.01
CA LEU A 77 -1.38 1.16 6.10
C LEU A 77 -0.73 0.73 7.41
N ASP A 78 -0.37 1.68 8.26
CA ASP A 78 0.31 1.47 9.54
C ASP A 78 -0.46 2.06 10.72
N ASP A 79 -1.70 2.48 10.48
CA ASP A 79 -2.59 3.14 11.43
C ASP A 79 -3.88 2.32 11.71
N LEU A 80 -3.83 1.00 11.52
CA LEU A 80 -4.97 0.11 11.76
C LEU A 80 -5.10 -0.23 13.25
N PRO A 81 -6.29 -0.70 13.70
CA PRO A 81 -6.49 -1.15 15.08
C PRO A 81 -5.48 -2.20 15.54
N ASP A 82 -5.34 -2.33 16.87
CA ASP A 82 -4.49 -3.33 17.53
C ASP A 82 -3.00 -3.26 17.15
N ALA A 83 -2.52 -2.05 16.80
CA ALA A 83 -1.16 -1.82 16.33
C ALA A 83 -0.77 -2.73 15.15
N THR A 84 -1.73 -3.02 14.28
CA THR A 84 -1.52 -3.81 13.05
C THR A 84 -1.14 -2.89 11.89
N GLY A 85 -0.20 -3.33 11.08
CA GLY A 85 0.08 -2.78 9.76
C GLY A 85 -0.30 -3.77 8.67
N VAL A 86 -0.63 -3.25 7.49
CA VAL A 86 -0.88 -4.04 6.29
C VAL A 86 -0.06 -3.47 5.13
N LEU A 87 0.61 -4.36 4.41
CA LEU A 87 1.23 -4.07 3.11
C LEU A 87 0.48 -4.83 2.02
N LEU A 88 0.04 -4.13 0.98
CA LEU A 88 -0.55 -4.74 -0.21
C LEU A 88 0.52 -4.78 -1.30
N VAL A 89 1.10 -5.97 -1.49
CA VAL A 89 2.27 -6.18 -2.36
C VAL A 89 1.81 -6.62 -3.76
N PRO A 90 2.10 -5.84 -4.81
CA PRO A 90 1.77 -6.15 -6.20
C PRO A 90 2.56 -7.34 -6.73
N ASP A 91 1.86 -8.25 -7.41
CA ASP A 91 2.44 -9.33 -8.23
C ASP A 91 3.62 -10.07 -7.57
N ALA A 92 3.45 -10.33 -6.27
CA ALA A 92 4.52 -10.86 -5.44
C ALA A 92 4.82 -12.32 -5.78
N ASP A 93 6.10 -12.62 -5.98
CA ASP A 93 6.59 -14.00 -5.88
C ASP A 93 6.55 -14.43 -4.42
N ARG A 94 5.64 -15.35 -4.08
CA ARG A 94 5.38 -15.76 -2.69
C ARG A 94 6.62 -16.32 -2.01
N ALA A 95 7.44 -17.11 -2.71
CA ALA A 95 8.63 -17.71 -2.12
C ALA A 95 9.68 -16.65 -1.77
N ARG A 96 9.87 -15.66 -2.64
CA ARG A 96 10.74 -14.50 -2.39
C ARG A 96 10.22 -13.63 -1.25
N LEU A 97 8.92 -13.36 -1.23
CA LEU A 97 8.30 -12.55 -0.18
C LEU A 97 8.46 -13.20 1.20
N LEU A 98 8.23 -14.51 1.32
CA LEU A 98 8.46 -15.25 2.56
C LEU A 98 9.92 -15.21 3.00
N ARG A 99 10.88 -15.36 2.07
CA ARG A 99 12.31 -15.24 2.41
C ARG A 99 12.68 -13.84 2.90
N GLN A 100 12.13 -12.79 2.29
CA GLN A 100 12.38 -11.40 2.70
C GLN A 100 11.79 -11.09 4.09
N LEU A 101 10.75 -11.82 4.50
CA LEU A 101 10.04 -11.62 5.76
C LEU A 101 10.40 -12.65 6.84
N ALA A 102 11.36 -13.54 6.59
CA ALA A 102 11.67 -14.67 7.47
C ALA A 102 12.04 -14.26 8.91
N ASP A 103 12.68 -13.10 9.09
CA ASP A 103 13.08 -12.56 10.40
C ASP A 103 12.05 -11.56 10.97
N ARG A 104 10.84 -11.52 10.40
CA ARG A 104 9.78 -10.57 10.77
C ARG A 104 8.57 -11.32 11.32
N THR A 105 7.89 -10.71 12.28
CA THR A 105 6.57 -11.18 12.74
C THR A 105 5.53 -10.77 11.69
N ALA A 106 5.47 -11.51 10.58
CA ALA A 106 4.58 -11.19 9.46
C ALA A 106 3.78 -12.42 9.00
N VAL A 107 2.52 -12.20 8.66
CA VAL A 107 1.63 -13.17 8.02
C VAL A 107 1.49 -12.80 6.56
N VAL A 108 1.78 -13.75 5.66
CA VAL A 108 1.69 -13.55 4.20
C VAL A 108 0.48 -14.30 3.66
N GLY A 109 -0.47 -13.54 3.14
CA GLY A 109 -1.68 -14.02 2.49
C GLY A 109 -1.46 -14.77 1.17
N PRO A 110 -2.51 -15.38 0.60
CA PRO A 110 -2.48 -15.85 -0.78
C PRO A 110 -2.60 -14.68 -1.77
N ALA A 111 -1.91 -14.74 -2.90
CA ALA A 111 -2.15 -13.79 -3.99
C ALA A 111 -3.60 -13.88 -4.49
N ARG A 112 -4.26 -12.73 -4.61
CA ARG A 112 -5.63 -12.60 -5.15
C ARG A 112 -5.64 -11.62 -6.32
N PRO A 113 -6.60 -11.72 -7.25
CA PRO A 113 -6.87 -10.62 -8.19
C PRO A 113 -6.96 -9.30 -7.42
N TRP A 114 -6.32 -8.24 -7.90
CA TRP A 114 -6.09 -7.02 -7.11
C TRP A 114 -7.37 -6.46 -6.46
N ALA A 115 -8.50 -6.46 -7.18
CA ALA A 115 -9.79 -5.99 -6.68
C ALA A 115 -10.42 -6.88 -5.57
N ARG A 116 -9.79 -8.01 -5.25
CA ARG A 116 -10.16 -8.96 -4.19
C ARG A 116 -9.08 -9.08 -3.11
N ALA A 117 -8.29 -8.02 -2.91
CA ALA A 117 -7.25 -7.98 -1.87
C ALA A 117 -7.79 -8.28 -0.47
N SER A 118 -9.04 -7.93 -0.16
CA SER A 118 -9.71 -8.26 1.11
C SER A 118 -9.81 -9.77 1.38
N ALA A 119 -9.75 -10.62 0.35
CA ALA A 119 -9.75 -12.09 0.49
C ALA A 119 -8.34 -12.69 0.60
N SER A 120 -7.32 -11.85 0.85
CA SER A 120 -5.93 -12.23 1.04
C SER A 120 -5.54 -12.36 2.53
N TYR A 121 -6.44 -12.13 3.49
CA TYR A 121 -6.14 -12.24 4.92
C TYR A 121 -7.32 -12.76 5.72
#